data_AF-A0A2P5Y4B4-F1
#
_entry.id   AF-A0A2P5Y4B4-F1
#
_cell.length_a   1.000
_cell.length_b   1.000
_cell.length_c   1.000
_cell.angle_alpha   90.00
_cell.angle_beta   90.00
_cell.angle_gamma   90.00
#
_symmetry.space_group_name_H-M   'P 1'
#
loop_
_entity.id
_entity.type
_entity.pdbx_description
1 polymer ?
#
loop_
_entity_poly.entity_id
_entity_poly.type
_entity_poly.pdbx_seq_one_letter_code
_entity_poly.pdbx_strand_id
1 'polypeptide(L)'
;MGVNLWGYEGDLKFLIDNLDEKRNEDENWENVIDKKNNFLSYKAKCCKSKDRPLTYLSTTVFECCSPELLRDFYMDNDYRKQWDKTILDHVQLQVYTTSGIEIGRAIKKFPLLTPREYILAWRLWERKDTTLYCFIKVTLT
;
A
#
# COMPACT_ATOMS: atom_id res chain seq x y z
N MET A 1 -1.73 -1.45 22.42
CA MET A 1 -1.51 -2.67 21.62
C MET A 1 -0.32 -2.40 20.70
N GLY A 2 0.77 -3.13 20.86
CA GLY A 2 1.99 -2.92 20.07
C GLY A 2 1.84 -3.51 18.67
N VAL A 3 2.22 -2.74 17.65
CA VAL A 3 2.43 -3.28 16.30
C VAL A 3 3.61 -4.25 16.40
N ASN A 4 3.38 -5.54 16.16
CA ASN A 4 4.41 -6.56 16.28
C ASN A 4 5.34 -6.46 15.05
N LEU A 5 6.53 -5.87 15.23
CA LEU A 5 7.50 -5.55 14.16
C LEU A 5 8.37 -6.75 13.73
N TRP A 6 7.78 -7.92 13.42
CA TRP A 6 8.58 -9.09 13.03
C TRP A 6 8.96 -9.09 11.54
N GLY A 7 10.28 -9.19 11.26
CA GLY A 7 10.87 -9.76 10.04
C GLY A 7 11.41 -8.81 8.95
N TYR A 8 12.44 -8.00 9.23
CA TYR A 8 12.97 -6.92 8.35
C TYR A 8 13.27 -7.31 6.89
N GLU A 9 13.90 -8.46 6.62
CA GLU A 9 14.16 -8.94 5.25
C GLU A 9 13.04 -9.82 4.70
N GLY A 10 12.34 -10.53 5.60
CA GLY A 10 11.22 -11.39 5.25
C GLY A 10 10.07 -10.61 4.63
N ASP A 11 9.76 -9.43 5.16
CA ASP A 11 8.68 -8.56 4.64
C ASP A 11 8.97 -8.08 3.21
N LEU A 12 10.21 -7.65 2.91
CA LEU A 12 10.57 -7.20 1.56
C LEU A 12 10.56 -8.38 0.57
N LYS A 13 11.15 -9.52 0.93
CA LYS A 13 11.11 -10.71 0.09
C LYS A 13 9.67 -11.17 -0.17
N PHE A 14 8.85 -11.20 0.88
CA PHE A 14 7.43 -11.53 0.78
C PHE A 14 6.70 -10.57 -0.15
N LEU A 15 6.92 -9.26 -0.02
CA LEU A 15 6.33 -8.26 -0.91
C LEU A 15 6.72 -8.51 -2.37
N ILE A 16 8.01 -8.71 -2.64
CA ILE A 16 8.52 -8.93 -4.00
C ILE A 16 7.97 -10.21 -4.59
N ASP A 17 8.00 -11.34 -3.87
CA ASP A 17 7.47 -12.60 -4.37
C ASP A 17 5.97 -12.50 -4.67
N ASN A 18 5.22 -11.73 -3.87
CA ASN A 18 3.82 -11.42 -4.16
C ASN A 18 3.68 -10.55 -5.41
N LEU A 19 4.49 -9.50 -5.59
CA LEU A 19 4.40 -8.60 -6.74
C LEU A 19 4.85 -9.26 -8.06
N ASP A 20 5.85 -10.14 -8.00
CA ASP A 20 6.33 -10.96 -9.12
C ASP A 20 5.34 -12.07 -9.52
N GLU A 21 4.23 -12.18 -8.80
CA GLU A 21 3.22 -13.23 -8.99
C GLU A 21 3.80 -14.66 -8.96
N LYS A 22 4.86 -14.89 -8.17
CA LYS A 22 5.45 -16.22 -7.92
C LYS A 22 4.53 -17.06 -7.03
N ARG A 23 3.34 -17.40 -7.54
CA ARG A 23 2.22 -17.94 -6.76
C ARG A 23 1.80 -19.32 -7.26
N ASN A 24 1.14 -20.07 -6.39
CA ASN A 24 0.64 -21.41 -6.68
C ASN A 24 -0.47 -21.37 -7.73
N GLU A 25 -0.52 -22.37 -8.60
CA GLU A 25 -1.51 -22.51 -9.69
C GLU A 25 -2.97 -22.57 -9.18
N ASP A 26 -3.17 -22.89 -7.91
CA ASP A 26 -4.49 -23.06 -7.27
C ASP A 26 -5.19 -21.75 -6.84
N GLU A 27 -4.56 -20.57 -7.05
CA GLU A 27 -5.17 -19.30 -6.67
C GLU A 27 -6.14 -18.77 -7.75
N ASN A 28 -7.44 -18.71 -7.43
CA ASN A 28 -8.46 -18.18 -8.33
C ASN A 28 -8.50 -16.64 -8.31
N TRP A 29 -7.79 -16.02 -9.25
CA TRP A 29 -7.76 -14.57 -9.45
C TRP A 29 -8.78 -14.12 -10.51
N GLU A 30 -9.65 -13.20 -10.14
CA GLU A 30 -10.69 -12.62 -11.00
C GLU A 30 -10.38 -11.15 -11.30
N ASN A 31 -10.41 -10.75 -12.57
CA ASN A 31 -10.28 -9.34 -12.96
C ASN A 31 -11.51 -8.56 -12.49
N VAL A 32 -11.29 -7.44 -11.79
CA VAL A 32 -12.37 -6.59 -11.25
C VAL A 32 -12.39 -5.21 -11.88
N ILE A 33 -11.25 -4.69 -12.34
CA ILE A 33 -11.15 -3.37 -12.98
C ILE A 33 -10.13 -3.44 -14.12
N ASP A 34 -10.49 -2.89 -15.28
CA ASP A 34 -9.58 -2.56 -16.37
C ASP A 34 -10.01 -1.21 -16.96
N LYS A 35 -9.22 -0.17 -16.74
CA LYS A 35 -9.49 1.19 -17.22
C LYS A 35 -8.20 1.82 -17.75
N LYS A 36 -8.31 2.58 -18.84
CA LYS A 36 -7.18 3.32 -19.41
C LYS A 36 -7.61 4.62 -20.09
N ASN A 37 -6.70 5.58 -20.10
CA ASN A 37 -6.72 6.76 -20.95
C ASN A 37 -5.28 7.03 -21.46
N ASN A 38 -5.05 8.18 -22.10
CA ASN A 38 -3.74 8.50 -22.70
C ASN A 38 -2.63 8.77 -21.67
N PHE A 39 -2.95 8.93 -20.39
CA PHE A 39 -2.01 9.31 -19.33
C PHE A 39 -1.91 8.26 -18.21
N LEU A 40 -2.90 7.38 -18.11
CA LEU A 40 -3.02 6.44 -17.00
C LEU A 40 -3.70 5.15 -17.45
N SER A 41 -3.15 4.02 -17.02
CA SER A 41 -3.86 2.74 -17.04
C SER A 41 -3.93 2.14 -15.64
N TYR A 42 -5.05 1.49 -15.32
CA TYR A 42 -5.29 0.86 -14.04
C TYR A 42 -5.98 -0.48 -14.24
N LYS A 43 -5.35 -1.53 -13.74
CA LYS A 43 -5.88 -2.89 -13.72
C LYS A 43 -5.90 -3.39 -12.29
N ALA A 44 -6.97 -4.07 -11.91
CA ALA A 44 -7.04 -4.74 -10.62
C ALA A 44 -7.72 -6.10 -10.76
N LYS A 45 -7.20 -7.06 -10.01
CA LYS A 45 -7.75 -8.40 -9.84
C LYS A 45 -7.90 -8.71 -8.35
N CYS A 46 -8.83 -9.57 -8.00
CA CYS A 46 -9.02 -10.04 -6.64
C CYS A 46 -8.96 -11.56 -6.55
N CYS A 47 -8.43 -12.09 -5.46
CA CYS A 47 -8.43 -13.52 -5.15
C CYS A 47 -9.34 -13.77 -3.95
N LYS A 48 -10.35 -14.61 -4.17
CA LYS A 48 -11.26 -15.09 -3.13
C LYS A 48 -10.82 -16.50 -2.73
N SER A 49 -10.19 -16.62 -1.56
CA SER A 49 -9.90 -17.91 -0.95
C SER A 49 -10.93 -18.20 0.15
N LYS A 50 -11.23 -19.48 0.41
CA LYS A 50 -12.08 -19.87 1.54
C LYS A 50 -11.39 -19.63 2.88
N ASP A 51 -10.07 -19.75 2.91
CA ASP A 51 -9.27 -19.77 4.15
C ASP A 51 -8.47 -18.48 4.38
N ARG A 52 -8.48 -17.54 3.43
CA ARG A 52 -7.75 -16.27 3.53
C ARG A 52 -8.66 -15.07 3.27
N PRO A 53 -8.37 -13.90 3.87
CA PRO A 53 -9.06 -12.66 3.52
C PRO A 53 -9.00 -12.36 2.02
N LEU A 54 -10.02 -11.64 1.54
CA LEU A 54 -10.07 -11.14 0.17
C LEU A 54 -8.80 -10.34 -0.13
N THR A 55 -8.06 -10.77 -1.15
CA THR A 55 -6.79 -10.14 -1.53
C THR A 55 -6.96 -9.45 -2.87
N TYR A 56 -6.37 -8.27 -3.01
CA TYR A 56 -6.34 -7.51 -4.25
C TYR A 56 -4.91 -7.34 -4.74
N LEU A 57 -4.73 -7.40 -6.07
CA LEU A 57 -3.51 -7.00 -6.74
C LEU A 57 -3.90 -6.02 -7.85
N SER A 58 -3.23 -4.88 -7.88
CA SER A 58 -3.48 -3.85 -8.87
C SER A 58 -2.20 -3.27 -9.44
N THR A 59 -2.24 -2.94 -10.72
CA THR A 59 -1.19 -2.25 -11.44
C THR A 59 -1.72 -0.92 -11.94
N THR A 60 -1.03 0.16 -11.62
CA THR A 60 -1.28 1.48 -12.21
C THR A 60 -0.05 1.88 -12.99
N VAL A 61 -0.21 2.29 -14.25
CA VAL A 61 0.84 2.90 -15.06
C VAL A 61 0.51 4.37 -15.21
N PHE A 62 1.44 5.24 -14.82
CA PHE A 62 1.36 6.67 -15.01
C PHE A 62 2.29 7.07 -16.16
N GLU A 63 1.73 7.58 -17.25
CA GLU A 63 2.53 8.18 -18.32
C GLU A 63 3.06 9.53 -17.84
N CYS A 64 4.29 9.87 -18.24
CA CYS A 64 4.91 11.17 -17.93
C CYS A 64 5.09 11.47 -16.42
N CYS A 65 5.26 10.45 -15.58
CA CYS A 65 5.54 10.60 -14.15
C CYS A 65 6.81 9.81 -13.77
N SER A 66 7.73 10.44 -13.02
CA SER A 66 8.92 9.73 -12.52
C SER A 66 8.58 8.91 -11.27
N PRO A 67 9.28 7.80 -11.01
CA PRO A 67 9.11 7.01 -9.79
C PRO A 67 9.29 7.84 -8.50
N GLU A 68 10.23 8.78 -8.50
CA GLU A 68 10.53 9.64 -7.35
C GLU A 68 9.39 10.63 -7.08
N LEU A 69 8.85 11.25 -8.13
CA LEU A 69 7.70 12.14 -8.00
C LEU A 69 6.48 11.38 -7.48
N LEU A 70 6.26 10.16 -7.97
CA LEU A 70 5.17 9.31 -7.52
C LEU A 70 5.34 8.89 -6.05
N ARG A 71 6.57 8.53 -5.65
CA ARG A 71 6.92 8.24 -4.25
C ARG A 71 6.61 9.43 -3.36
N ASP A 72 7.12 10.62 -3.71
CA ASP A 72 6.96 11.82 -2.90
C ASP A 72 5.48 12.17 -2.75
N PHE A 73 4.69 12.06 -3.84
CA PHE A 73 3.24 12.23 -3.81
C PHE A 73 2.53 11.25 -2.85
N TYR A 74 2.91 9.97 -2.85
CA TYR A 74 2.26 8.96 -2.01
C TYR A 74 2.71 9.00 -0.54
N MET A 75 3.94 9.44 -0.27
CA MET A 75 4.54 9.49 1.06
C MET A 75 4.30 10.81 1.79
N ASP A 76 3.84 11.85 1.10
CA ASP A 76 3.49 13.13 1.72
C ASP A 76 2.22 13.00 2.57
N ASN A 77 2.44 12.88 3.89
CA ASN A 77 1.39 12.77 4.90
C ASN A 77 0.45 13.99 4.92
N ASP A 78 0.97 15.18 4.64
CA ASP A 78 0.19 16.42 4.69
C ASP A 78 -0.63 16.63 3.42
N TYR A 79 -0.02 16.38 2.27
CA TYR A 79 -0.71 16.43 0.99
C TYR A 79 -1.77 15.33 0.86
N ARG A 80 -1.59 14.19 1.55
CA ARG A 80 -2.58 13.10 1.59
C ARG A 80 -3.98 13.57 2.00
N LYS A 81 -4.06 14.50 2.96
CA LYS A 81 -5.33 15.10 3.42
C LYS A 81 -6.00 15.97 2.35
N GLN A 82 -5.23 16.48 1.38
CA GLN A 82 -5.74 17.35 0.33
C GLN A 82 -6.30 16.56 -0.85
N TRP A 83 -5.61 15.50 -1.28
CA TRP A 83 -5.99 14.78 -2.50
C TRP A 83 -6.89 13.56 -2.27
N ASP A 84 -6.71 12.83 -1.16
CA ASP A 84 -7.46 11.61 -0.89
C ASP A 84 -8.79 11.92 -0.19
N LYS A 85 -9.87 11.95 -0.97
CA LYS A 85 -11.23 12.23 -0.47
C LYS A 85 -11.75 11.18 0.52
N THR A 86 -11.09 10.04 0.68
CA THR A 86 -11.44 9.02 1.66
C THR A 86 -10.78 9.24 3.01
N ILE A 87 -9.81 10.15 3.11
CA ILE A 87 -9.12 10.52 4.35
C ILE A 87 -9.87 11.67 5.03
N LEU A 88 -10.14 11.52 6.34
CA LEU A 88 -10.58 12.60 7.22
C LEU A 88 -9.39 13.24 7.94
N ASP A 89 -8.46 12.41 8.41
CA ASP A 89 -7.26 12.85 9.11
C ASP A 89 -6.11 11.88 8.80
N HIS A 90 -4.90 12.42 8.76
CA HIS A 90 -3.67 11.67 8.55
C HIS A 90 -2.51 12.37 9.24
N VAL A 91 -1.81 11.63 10.11
CA VAL A 91 -0.69 12.17 10.88
C VAL A 91 0.41 11.14 11.05
N GLN A 92 1.65 11.58 10.89
CA GLN A 92 2.83 10.82 11.25
C GLN A 92 3.02 10.88 12.77
N LEU A 93 3.06 9.72 13.42
CA LEU A 93 3.19 9.58 14.86
C LEU A 93 4.64 9.39 15.30
N GLN A 94 5.41 8.57 14.58
CA GLN A 94 6.77 8.23 14.98
C GLN A 94 7.65 7.84 13.78
N VAL A 95 8.95 8.12 13.88
CA VAL A 95 9.97 7.70 12.92
C VAL A 95 11.08 6.98 13.67
N TYR A 96 11.40 5.76 13.24
CA TYR A 96 12.52 4.98 13.75
C TYR A 96 13.67 5.02 12.74
N THR A 97 14.58 5.97 12.91
CA THR A 97 15.69 6.20 11.96
C THR A 97 16.60 5.00 11.78
N THR A 98 16.79 4.18 12.81
CA THR A 98 17.64 2.98 12.77
C THR A 98 17.06 1.86 11.90
N SER A 99 15.74 1.71 11.85
CA SER A 99 15.06 0.68 11.07
C SER A 99 14.45 1.20 9.76
N GLY A 100 14.30 2.52 9.62
CA GLY A 100 13.58 3.16 8.53
C GLY A 100 12.07 2.94 8.58
N ILE A 101 11.53 2.54 9.73
CA ILE A 101 10.10 2.33 9.94
C ILE A 101 9.46 3.63 10.41
N GLU A 102 8.32 3.97 9.84
CA GLU A 102 7.48 5.07 10.26
C GLU A 102 6.14 4.54 10.74
N ILE A 103 5.58 5.19 11.74
CA ILE A 103 4.24 4.93 12.25
C ILE A 103 3.39 6.17 12.03
N GLY A 104 2.17 5.96 11.54
CA GLY A 104 1.18 7.00 11.36
C GLY A 104 -0.22 6.52 11.68
N ARG A 105 -1.14 7.47 11.72
CA ARG A 105 -2.55 7.26 11.99
C ARG A 105 -3.37 7.83 10.83
N ALA A 106 -4.30 7.03 10.32
CA ALA A 106 -5.26 7.46 9.31
C ALA A 106 -6.68 7.26 9.82
N ILE A 107 -7.51 8.30 9.69
CA ILE A 107 -8.97 8.17 9.85
C ILE A 107 -9.57 8.18 8.45
N LYS A 108 -10.16 7.06 8.04
CA LYS A 108 -10.83 6.94 6.73
C LYS A 108 -12.34 7.00 6.87
N LYS A 109 -12.99 7.75 5.98
CA LYS A 109 -14.45 7.72 5.80
C LYS A 109 -14.83 6.85 4.61
N PHE A 110 -15.96 6.19 4.74
CA PHE A 110 -16.55 5.38 3.68
C PHE A 110 -18.01 5.80 3.47
N PRO A 111 -18.54 5.73 2.25
CA PRO A 111 -19.95 6.01 2.01
C PRO A 111 -20.83 5.13 2.92
N LEU A 112 -21.75 5.76 3.66
CA LEU A 112 -22.76 5.10 4.49
C LEU A 112 -22.21 4.28 5.68
N LEU A 113 -20.93 4.39 6.02
CA LEU A 113 -20.32 3.68 7.15
C LEU A 113 -19.65 4.66 8.11
N THR A 114 -19.47 4.23 9.36
CA THR A 114 -18.69 4.96 10.34
C THR A 114 -17.24 5.10 9.87
N PRO A 115 -16.60 6.26 10.11
CA PRO A 115 -15.17 6.39 9.91
C PRO A 115 -14.39 5.34 10.70
N ARG A 116 -13.29 4.87 10.13
CA ARG A 116 -12.41 3.87 10.75
C ARG A 116 -11.04 4.47 10.99
N GLU A 117 -10.51 4.23 12.17
CA GLU A 117 -9.16 4.60 12.54
C GLU A 117 -8.20 3.44 12.29
N TYR A 118 -7.02 3.77 11.77
CA TYR A 118 -5.97 2.83 11.43
C TYR A 118 -4.65 3.33 11.99
N ILE A 119 -3.92 2.44 12.65
CA ILE A 119 -2.50 2.64 12.94
C ILE A 119 -1.71 1.87 11.88
N LEU A 120 -0.90 2.61 11.13
CA LEU A 120 -0.10 2.10 10.02
C LEU A 120 1.37 2.14 10.43
N ALA A 121 2.09 1.05 10.19
CA ALA A 121 3.54 1.03 10.23
C ALA A 121 4.04 0.74 8.81
N TRP A 122 4.81 1.64 8.23
CA TRP A 122 5.36 1.46 6.89
C TRP A 122 6.88 1.58 6.86
N ARG A 123 7.45 1.00 5.80
CA ARG A 123 8.86 1.13 5.47
C ARG A 123 9.02 1.23 3.96
N LEU A 124 9.94 2.10 3.55
CA LEU A 124 10.37 2.28 2.17
C LEU A 124 11.77 1.67 1.99
N TRP A 125 11.95 0.92 0.92
CA TRP A 125 13.26 0.48 0.43
C TRP A 125 13.49 1.03 -0.97
N GLU A 126 14.74 1.36 -1.27
CA GLU A 126 15.19 1.77 -2.59
C GLU A 126 16.31 0.83 -3.05
N ARG A 127 16.17 0.30 -4.27
CA ARG A 127 17.21 -0.51 -4.91
C ARG A 127 18.14 0.36 -5.76
N LYS A 128 19.30 -0.19 -6.10
CA LYS A 128 20.29 0.48 -6.97
C LYS A 128 19.75 0.84 -8.36
N ASP A 129 18.74 0.11 -8.83
CA ASP A 129 18.07 0.34 -10.10
C ASP A 129 16.90 1.33 -9.99
N THR A 130 16.83 2.12 -8.91
CA THR A 130 15.77 3.08 -8.58
C THR A 130 14.39 2.46 -8.30
N THR A 131 14.29 1.14 -8.25
CA THR A 131 13.04 0.47 -7.85
C THR A 131 12.76 0.72 -6.38
N LEU A 132 11.57 1.25 -6.09
CA LEU A 132 11.11 1.58 -4.75
C LEU A 132 10.07 0.55 -4.29
N TYR A 133 10.22 0.07 -3.07
CA TYR A 133 9.25 -0.84 -2.43
C TYR A 133 8.73 -0.21 -1.15
N CYS A 134 7.42 -0.17 -0.99
CA CYS A 134 6.79 0.23 0.26
C CYS A 134 5.99 -0.95 0.82
N PHE A 135 6.21 -1.26 2.08
CA PHE A 135 5.42 -2.26 2.80
C PHE A 135 4.73 -1.59 3.99
N ILE A 136 3.42 -1.83 4.13
CA ILE A 136 2.60 -1.24 5.20
C ILE A 136 1.90 -2.36 5.96
N LYS A 137 2.13 -2.44 7.27
CA LYS A 137 1.32 -3.24 8.21
C LYS A 137 0.29 -2.33 8.85
N VAL A 138 -0.94 -2.80 8.96
CA VAL A 138 -2.07 -2.01 9.47
C VAL A 138 -2.73 -2.73 10.63
N THR A 139 -3.03 -2.00 11.70
CA THR A 139 -3.89 -2.45 12.79
C THR A 139 -5.13 -1.55 12.83
N LEU A 140 -6.30 -2.19 12.85
CA LEU A 140 -7.57 -1.52 13.11
C LEU A 140 -7.69 -1.26 14.62
N THR A 141 -8.01 -0.03 14.99
CA THR A 141 -8.25 0.38 16.39
C THR A 141 -9.73 0.62 16.65
#